data_AF-A0A6P8DBY2-F1
#
_entry.id   AF-A0A6P8DBY2-F1
#
_cell.length_a   1.000
_cell.length_b   1.000
_cell.length_c   1.000
_cell.angle_alpha   90.00
_cell.angle_beta   90.00
_cell.angle_gamma   90.00
#
_symmetry.space_group_name_H-M   'P 1'
#
loop_
_entity.id
_entity.type
_entity.pdbx_description
1 polymer ?
#
loop_
_entity_poly.entity_id
_entity_poly.type
_entity_poly.pdbx_seq_one_letter_code
_entity_poly.pdbx_strand_id
1 'polypeptide(L)'
;MMMTTQCGSKVSILVGNGVPNCCYASIGSAVHKRNSAMLPYRVTSYLWRKYADYLYTKWEKNVLWTMVDPYRRPKSFTPLVTIYVAAFYTGVIGAAITEQLYKERYWEEHPGEAVPLMRPKFYGGPWKVYRGDALPPNM
;
A
#
# COMPACT_ATOMS: atom_id res chain seq x y z
N MET A 1 61.82 27.39 23.95
CA MET A 1 62.23 26.03 24.35
C MET A 1 62.22 25.14 23.12
N MET A 2 63.40 24.84 22.56
CA MET A 2 63.56 23.86 21.49
C MET A 2 63.76 22.50 22.16
N MET A 3 62.87 21.54 21.90
CA MET A 3 63.08 20.14 22.28
C MET A 3 63.47 19.37 21.02
N THR A 4 64.73 18.95 20.96
CA THR A 4 65.24 18.02 19.96
C THR A 4 65.11 16.60 20.48
N THR A 5 64.39 15.72 19.77
CA THR A 5 64.47 14.27 19.97
C THR A 5 65.19 13.64 18.78
N GLN A 6 66.28 12.92 19.07
CA GLN A 6 67.05 12.16 18.08
C GLN A 6 66.36 10.81 17.81
N CYS A 7 66.19 10.46 16.53
CA CYS A 7 65.93 9.09 16.09
C CYS A 7 66.69 8.87 14.77
N GLY A 8 67.97 8.51 14.86
CA GLY A 8 68.82 8.24 13.68
C GLY A 8 69.08 9.47 12.77
N SER A 9 69.92 9.28 11.75
CA SER A 9 70.72 10.31 11.05
C SER A 9 69.99 11.32 10.16
N LYS A 10 68.76 11.75 10.50
CA LYS A 10 68.10 12.88 9.83
C LYS A 10 67.38 13.76 10.83
N VAL A 11 67.80 15.03 10.88
CA VAL A 11 67.17 16.09 11.67
C VAL A 11 65.97 16.61 10.88
N SER A 12 64.77 16.40 11.41
CA SER A 12 63.53 16.95 10.85
C SER A 12 62.98 17.99 11.83
N ILE A 13 62.90 19.25 11.40
CA ILE A 13 62.31 20.35 12.17
C ILE A 13 60.80 20.35 11.89
N LEU A 14 59.99 20.03 12.90
CA LEU A 14 58.53 20.07 12.78
C LEU A 14 58.00 21.39 13.34
N VAL A 15 57.45 22.22 12.45
CA VAL A 15 56.55 23.33 12.80
C VAL A 15 55.13 22.77 12.89
N GLY A 16 54.55 22.76 14.09
CA GLY A 16 53.10 22.80 14.32
C GLY A 16 52.25 21.54 14.02
N ASN A 17 51.87 20.86 15.11
CA ASN A 17 50.59 20.15 15.36
C ASN A 17 50.19 18.91 14.50
N GLY A 18 50.56 17.71 15.02
CA GLY A 18 49.80 16.43 15.11
C GLY A 18 49.28 15.76 13.81
N VAL A 19 49.59 14.51 13.46
CA VAL A 19 49.69 13.24 14.23
C VAL A 19 50.67 12.27 13.50
N PRO A 20 51.50 11.46 14.19
CA PRO A 20 52.47 10.56 13.54
C PRO A 20 51.86 9.26 13.00
N ASN A 21 52.22 8.91 11.76
CA ASN A 21 51.87 7.69 11.01
C ASN A 21 52.55 6.40 11.52
N CYS A 22 52.72 6.22 12.84
CA CYS A 22 53.48 5.07 13.38
C CYS A 22 52.64 3.83 13.73
N CYS A 23 51.33 3.82 13.49
CA CYS A 23 50.46 2.70 13.91
C CYS A 23 50.13 1.68 12.80
N TYR A 24 50.84 1.66 11.66
CA TYR A 24 50.54 0.72 10.56
C TYR A 24 51.43 -0.53 10.51
N ALA A 25 52.21 -0.82 11.56
CA ALA A 25 53.17 -1.93 11.55
C ALA A 25 53.10 -2.80 12.81
N SER A 26 51.97 -3.47 13.03
CA SER A 26 51.96 -4.76 13.72
C SER A 26 50.55 -5.34 13.68
N ILE A 27 50.38 -6.46 12.98
CA ILE A 27 49.65 -7.69 13.38
C ILE A 27 49.88 -8.65 12.20
N GLY A 28 51.12 -9.12 12.08
CA GLY A 28 51.47 -10.30 11.32
C GLY A 28 51.88 -11.37 12.32
N SER A 29 50.91 -12.06 12.93
CA SER A 29 51.10 -13.29 13.74
C SER A 29 49.76 -13.77 14.30
N ALA A 30 48.96 -14.48 13.49
CA ALA A 30 47.89 -15.37 13.96
C ALA A 30 47.29 -16.19 12.79
N VAL A 31 48.15 -16.81 11.97
CA VAL A 31 47.72 -17.77 10.93
C VAL A 31 47.73 -19.18 11.54
N HIS A 32 46.85 -19.47 12.50
CA HIS A 32 46.40 -20.84 12.77
C HIS A 32 45.24 -20.85 13.77
N LYS A 33 44.24 -21.71 13.53
CA LYS A 33 42.95 -21.86 14.24
C LYS A 33 41.92 -20.74 14.05
N ARG A 34 41.03 -20.91 13.05
CA ARG A 34 39.55 -20.92 13.21
C ARG A 34 38.82 -21.07 11.85
N ASN A 35 39.10 -22.14 11.11
CA ASN A 35 38.45 -22.40 9.80
C ASN A 35 37.18 -23.26 9.87
N SER A 36 36.34 -23.09 10.90
CA SER A 36 35.05 -23.81 10.98
C SER A 36 33.85 -22.93 11.40
N ALA A 37 34.07 -21.68 11.82
CA ALA A 37 33.01 -20.73 12.19
C ALA A 37 32.94 -19.48 11.28
N MET A 38 33.82 -19.37 10.27
CA MET A 38 33.92 -18.24 9.34
C MET A 38 32.87 -18.29 8.19
N LEU A 39 32.27 -19.46 7.96
CA LEU A 39 31.25 -19.66 6.92
C LEU A 39 29.87 -19.05 7.27
N PRO A 40 29.30 -19.22 8.48
CA PRO A 40 28.01 -18.61 8.81
C PRO A 40 28.07 -17.09 8.82
N TYR A 41 29.16 -16.47 9.30
CA TYR A 41 29.28 -15.00 9.34
C TYR A 41 29.31 -14.36 7.94
N ARG A 42 29.89 -15.02 6.94
CA ARG A 42 29.87 -14.54 5.53
C ARG A 42 28.47 -14.65 4.92
N VAL A 43 27.77 -15.75 5.16
CA VAL A 43 26.42 -15.97 4.63
C VAL A 43 25.40 -15.05 5.32
N THR A 44 25.47 -14.89 6.64
CA THR A 44 24.57 -13.99 7.38
C THR A 44 24.83 -12.53 7.03
N SER A 45 26.09 -12.09 6.90
CA SER A 45 26.40 -10.73 6.44
C SER A 45 26.01 -10.49 4.97
N TYR A 46 26.11 -11.50 4.11
CA TYR A 46 25.64 -11.42 2.72
C TYR A 46 24.11 -11.32 2.63
N LEU A 47 23.39 -12.16 3.39
CA LEU A 47 21.92 -12.10 3.47
C LEU A 47 21.45 -10.77 4.05
N TRP A 48 22.11 -10.27 5.09
CA TRP A 48 21.79 -8.98 5.71
C TRP A 48 22.02 -7.82 4.74
N ARG A 49 23.13 -7.83 3.99
CA ARG A 49 23.38 -6.85 2.93
C ARG A 49 22.32 -6.93 1.84
N LYS A 50 21.97 -8.12 1.35
CA LYS A 50 20.92 -8.30 0.34
C LYS A 50 19.54 -7.84 0.81
N TYR A 51 19.20 -8.09 2.07
CA TYR A 51 17.96 -7.63 2.66
C TYR A 51 17.93 -6.10 2.82
N ALA A 52 19.04 -5.52 3.29
CA ALA A 52 19.18 -4.06 3.36
C ALA A 52 19.03 -3.43 1.97
N ASP A 53 19.75 -3.92 0.96
CA ASP A 53 19.65 -3.44 -0.43
C ASP A 53 18.23 -3.57 -0.99
N TYR A 54 17.52 -4.65 -0.66
CA TYR A 54 16.12 -4.84 -1.05
C TYR A 54 15.20 -3.79 -0.40
N LEU A 55 15.36 -3.53 0.90
CA LEU A 55 14.59 -2.50 1.59
C LEU A 55 14.91 -1.10 1.06
N TYR A 56 16.18 -0.78 0.82
CA TYR A 56 16.60 0.50 0.26
C TYR A 56 16.01 0.73 -1.12
N THR A 57 16.08 -0.24 -2.03
CA THR A 57 15.50 -0.11 -3.37
C THR A 57 13.97 -0.04 -3.37
N LYS A 58 13.29 -0.72 -2.43
CA LYS A 58 11.84 -0.58 -2.19
C LYS A 58 11.50 0.84 -1.72
N TRP A 59 12.27 1.37 -0.77
CA TRP A 59 12.05 2.70 -0.21
C TRP A 59 12.29 3.80 -1.25
N GLU A 60 13.40 3.74 -2.00
CA GLU A 60 13.70 4.69 -3.09
C GLU A 60 12.60 4.72 -4.14
N LYS A 61 12.09 3.55 -4.54
CA LYS A 61 10.94 3.46 -5.46
C LYS A 61 9.72 4.15 -4.87
N ASN A 62 9.38 3.90 -3.61
CA ASN A 62 8.24 4.57 -2.97
C ASN A 62 8.42 6.08 -2.89
N VAL A 63 9.62 6.57 -2.55
CA VAL A 63 9.92 8.01 -2.51
C VAL A 63 9.78 8.62 -3.91
N LEU A 64 10.34 7.99 -4.94
CA LEU A 64 10.17 8.42 -6.33
C LEU A 64 8.70 8.46 -6.75
N TRP A 65 7.91 7.46 -6.35
CA TRP A 65 6.46 7.45 -6.60
C TRP A 65 5.74 8.60 -5.90
N THR A 66 6.07 8.89 -4.64
CA THR A 66 5.48 10.03 -3.91
C THR A 66 5.89 11.39 -4.47
N MET A 67 7.10 11.49 -5.05
CA MET A 67 7.59 12.72 -5.68
C MET A 67 6.99 12.94 -7.09
N VAL A 68 6.61 11.85 -7.79
CA VAL A 68 5.93 11.90 -9.10
C VAL A 68 4.43 12.14 -8.97
N ASP A 69 3.82 11.75 -7.84
CA ASP A 69 2.38 11.86 -7.61
C ASP A 69 1.79 13.27 -7.83
N PRO A 70 2.45 14.38 -7.42
CA PRO A 70 1.98 15.74 -7.67
C PRO A 70 1.99 16.15 -9.15
N TYR A 71 2.84 15.52 -9.97
CA TYR A 71 2.93 15.78 -11.42
C TYR A 71 1.96 14.92 -12.22
N ARG A 72 1.29 13.96 -11.56
CA ARG A 72 0.30 13.12 -12.20
C ARG A 72 -0.97 13.95 -12.43
N ARG A 73 -1.45 13.98 -13.68
CA ARG A 73 -2.75 14.60 -14.02
C ARG A 73 -3.81 14.09 -13.02
N PRO A 74 -4.57 14.98 -12.35
CA PRO A 74 -5.62 14.56 -11.42
C PRO A 74 -6.55 13.59 -12.16
N LYS A 75 -6.86 12.47 -11.52
CA LYS A 75 -7.81 11.49 -12.06
C LYS A 75 -9.08 12.27 -12.41
N SER A 76 -9.45 12.26 -13.69
CA SER A 76 -10.60 12.97 -14.22
C SER A 76 -11.87 12.60 -13.45
N PHE A 77 -12.93 13.41 -13.55
CA PHE A 77 -14.25 13.08 -12.98
C PHE A 77 -14.87 11.79 -13.57
N THR A 78 -14.25 11.21 -14.60
CA THR A 78 -14.74 10.04 -15.33
C THR A 78 -14.94 8.79 -14.48
N PRO A 79 -13.98 8.30 -13.63
CA PRO A 79 -14.22 7.19 -12.71
C PRO A 79 -15.44 7.38 -11.81
N LEU A 80 -15.66 8.59 -11.29
CA LEU A 80 -16.84 8.89 -10.46
C LEU A 80 -18.11 8.72 -11.28
N VAL A 81 -18.20 9.40 -12.44
CA VAL A 81 -19.37 9.30 -13.32
C VAL A 81 -19.65 7.85 -13.73
N THR A 82 -18.62 7.09 -14.09
CA THR A 82 -18.81 5.69 -14.49
C THR A 82 -19.38 4.83 -13.38
N ILE A 83 -18.94 5.03 -12.12
CA ILE A 83 -19.47 4.28 -10.97
C ILE A 83 -20.91 4.70 -10.68
N TYR A 84 -21.23 6.00 -10.76
CA TYR A 84 -22.60 6.48 -10.56
C TYR A 84 -23.56 5.95 -11.62
N VAL A 85 -23.15 5.96 -12.89
CA VAL A 85 -23.95 5.42 -13.99
C VAL A 85 -24.18 3.92 -13.81
N ALA A 86 -23.11 3.17 -13.49
CA ALA A 86 -23.24 1.74 -13.23
C ALA A 86 -24.18 1.45 -12.04
N ALA A 87 -24.00 2.15 -10.92
CA ALA A 87 -24.84 1.98 -9.73
C ALA A 87 -26.31 2.37 -9.97
N PHE A 88 -26.55 3.39 -10.79
CA PHE A 88 -27.90 3.79 -11.17
C PHE A 88 -28.60 2.71 -11.99
N TYR A 89 -27.96 2.22 -13.05
CA TYR A 89 -28.57 1.21 -13.92
C TYR A 89 -28.75 -0.14 -13.21
N THR A 90 -27.81 -0.56 -12.34
CA THR A 90 -28.01 -1.78 -11.54
C THR A 90 -29.19 -1.65 -10.58
N GLY A 91 -29.39 -0.49 -9.97
CA GLY A 91 -30.55 -0.20 -9.12
C GLY A 91 -31.88 -0.24 -9.88
N VAL A 92 -31.96 0.39 -11.05
CA VAL A 92 -33.18 0.41 -11.89
C VAL A 92 -33.53 -0.99 -12.39
N ILE A 93 -32.54 -1.75 -12.87
CA ILE A 93 -32.76 -3.13 -13.34
C ILE A 93 -33.20 -4.02 -12.17
N GLY A 94 -32.54 -3.92 -11.01
CA GLY A 94 -32.92 -4.67 -9.82
C GLY A 94 -34.35 -4.39 -9.39
N ALA A 95 -34.76 -3.11 -9.36
CA ALA A 95 -36.13 -2.72 -9.04
C ALA A 95 -37.15 -3.30 -10.04
N ALA A 96 -36.85 -3.23 -11.34
CA ALA A 96 -37.71 -3.79 -12.38
C ALA A 96 -37.88 -5.30 -12.25
N ILE A 97 -36.80 -6.04 -11.98
CA ILE A 97 -36.86 -7.50 -11.76
C ILE A 97 -37.72 -7.83 -10.53
N THR A 98 -37.54 -7.10 -9.43
CA THR A 98 -38.34 -7.35 -8.22
C THR A 98 -39.83 -7.08 -8.41
N GLU A 99 -40.18 -6.09 -9.24
CA GLU A 99 -41.57 -5.81 -9.59
C GLU A 99 -42.18 -6.96 -10.42
N GLN A 100 -41.43 -7.52 -11.37
CA GLN A 100 -41.94 -8.62 -12.20
C GLN A 100 -42.09 -9.91 -11.39
N LEU A 101 -41.09 -10.25 -10.56
CA LEU A 101 -41.18 -11.41 -9.65
C LEU A 101 -42.36 -11.29 -8.67
N TYR A 102 -42.63 -10.08 -8.18
CA TYR A 102 -43.81 -9.83 -7.34
C TYR A 102 -45.12 -10.10 -8.09
N LYS A 103 -45.20 -9.67 -9.36
CA LYS A 103 -46.38 -9.92 -10.19
C LYS A 103 -46.58 -11.39 -10.49
N GLU A 104 -45.53 -12.10 -10.90
CA GLU A 104 -45.60 -13.53 -11.18
C GLU A 104 -46.12 -14.31 -9.98
N ARG A 105 -45.57 -14.05 -8.78
CA ARG A 105 -46.05 -14.67 -7.54
C ARG A 105 -47.50 -14.33 -7.22
N TYR A 106 -47.91 -13.08 -7.42
CA TYR A 106 -49.29 -12.65 -7.14
C TYR A 106 -50.31 -13.32 -8.07
N TRP A 107 -49.96 -13.52 -9.34
CA TRP A 107 -50.83 -14.23 -10.29
C TRP A 107 -51.07 -15.70 -9.93
N GLU A 108 -50.11 -16.35 -9.27
CA GLU A 108 -50.28 -17.73 -8.79
C GLU A 108 -51.30 -17.82 -7.65
N GLU A 109 -51.33 -16.82 -6.78
CA GLU A 109 -52.19 -16.77 -5.60
C GLU A 109 -53.60 -16.20 -5.94
N HIS A 110 -53.70 -15.33 -6.95
CA HIS A 110 -54.94 -14.63 -7.33
C HIS A 110 -55.19 -14.66 -8.86
N PRO A 111 -55.85 -15.71 -9.40
CA PRO A 111 -56.13 -15.78 -10.83
C PRO A 111 -57.17 -14.76 -11.26
N GLY A 112 -56.80 -13.88 -12.20
CA GLY A 112 -57.73 -12.93 -12.85
C GLY A 112 -57.87 -11.57 -12.16
N GLU A 113 -57.13 -11.33 -11.08
CA GLU A 113 -57.11 -10.03 -10.39
C GLU A 113 -56.02 -9.12 -10.98
N ALA A 114 -56.28 -7.82 -11.06
CA ALA A 114 -55.29 -6.86 -11.54
C ALA A 114 -54.18 -6.72 -10.49
N VAL A 115 -52.92 -6.90 -10.90
CA VAL A 115 -51.82 -6.90 -9.93
C VAL A 115 -51.57 -5.50 -9.37
N PRO A 116 -51.59 -5.34 -8.04
CA PRO A 116 -51.24 -4.09 -7.40
C PRO A 116 -49.77 -3.71 -7.62
N LEU A 117 -49.46 -2.42 -7.55
CA LEU A 117 -48.07 -1.95 -7.72
C LEU A 117 -47.28 -2.24 -6.44
N MET A 118 -46.09 -2.83 -6.55
CA MET A 118 -45.27 -3.11 -5.36
C MET A 118 -44.89 -1.80 -4.65
N ARG A 119 -44.89 -1.81 -3.31
CA ARG A 119 -44.40 -0.67 -2.55
C ARG A 119 -42.88 -0.52 -2.74
N PRO A 120 -42.37 0.68 -3.04
CA PRO A 120 -40.93 0.90 -3.15
C PRO A 120 -40.27 0.71 -1.79
N LYS A 121 -39.23 -0.12 -1.74
CA LYS A 121 -38.46 -0.38 -0.51
C LYS A 121 -37.67 0.85 -0.04
N PHE A 122 -37.31 1.75 -0.95
CA PHE A 122 -36.42 2.89 -0.69
C PHE A 122 -37.15 4.21 -0.42
N TYR A 123 -38.48 4.23 -0.39
CA TYR A 123 -39.26 5.44 -0.10
C TYR A 123 -39.88 5.35 1.29
N GLY A 124 -39.36 6.12 2.24
CA GLY A 124 -39.87 6.18 3.62
C GLY A 124 -41.03 7.15 3.83
N GLY A 125 -41.39 7.94 2.80
CA GLY A 125 -42.50 8.88 2.87
C GLY A 125 -43.86 8.20 2.71
N PRO A 126 -44.96 8.92 2.94
CA PRO A 126 -46.31 8.41 2.71
C PRO A 126 -46.50 8.07 1.22
N TRP A 127 -46.58 6.78 0.92
CA TRP A 127 -46.79 6.27 -0.44
C TRP A 127 -48.24 6.52 -0.87
N LYS A 128 -48.45 7.50 -1.75
CA LYS A 128 -49.77 7.82 -2.29
C LYS A 128 -50.09 6.88 -3.45
N VAL A 129 -51.02 5.96 -3.21
CA VAL A 129 -51.54 5.04 -4.22
C VAL A 129 -52.64 5.76 -4.99
N TYR A 130 -52.44 6.02 -6.28
CA TYR A 130 -53.55 6.38 -7.15
C TYR A 130 -54.35 5.11 -7.43
N ARG A 131 -55.67 5.14 -7.18
CA ARG A 131 -56.67 4.07 -7.45
C ARG A 131 -56.76 2.89 -6.47
N GLY A 132 -56.00 2.88 -5.37
CA GLY A 132 -56.22 1.93 -4.26
C GLY A 132 -55.55 0.56 -4.39
N ASP A 133 -54.74 0.35 -5.43
CA ASP A 133 -54.10 -0.93 -5.77
C ASP A 133 -52.84 -1.24 -4.92
N ALA A 134 -52.90 -1.20 -3.60
CA ALA A 134 -51.78 -1.65 -2.75
C ALA A 134 -52.22 -2.66 -1.70
N LEU A 135 -51.65 -3.86 -1.72
CA LEU A 135 -51.90 -4.86 -0.69
C LEU A 135 -51.47 -4.33 0.68
N PRO A 136 -52.24 -4.62 1.75
CA PRO A 136 -51.81 -4.36 3.12
C PRO A 136 -50.56 -5.19 3.44
N PRO A 137 -49.70 -4.72 4.36
CA PRO A 137 -48.41 -5.36 4.65
C PRO A 137 -48.50 -6.78 5.27
N ASN A 138 -49.71 -7.33 5.47
CA ASN A 138 -49.98 -8.52 6.26
C ASN A 138 -50.84 -9.57 5.52
N MET A 139 -50.67 -9.72 4.20
CA MET A 139 -51.12 -10.91 3.47
C MET A 139 -49.90 -11.74 3.07
#